data_AF-A0A914R406-F1
#
_entry.id   AF-A0A914R406-F1
#
_cell.length_a   1.000
_cell.length_b   1.000
_cell.length_c   1.000
_cell.angle_alpha   90.00
_cell.angle_beta   90.00
_cell.angle_gamma   90.00
#
_symmetry.space_group_name_H-M   'P 1'
#
loop_
_entity.id
_entity.type
_entity.pdbx_description
1 polymer ?
#
loop_
_entity_poly.entity_id
_entity_poly.type
_entity_poly.pdbx_seq_one_letter_code
_entity_poly.pdbx_strand_id
1 'polypeptide(L)'
;LRIHPSRVEWFSHRFHGELIGYVTVGENHFVLINSMAMEGDGCRLCQQAERQLMRLRRRFECARNGSRYCEDPLPFPFSPPIIMQHFPLYRKSDRQCADGPDSAPEPLKSEPLREKWDCLSAESTELLLKALRPRAVFAGHTHYGCQTWYGHAFRSICFLSKRLFILLFICRHWTCGNLS
;
A
#
# COMPACT_ATOMS: atom_id res chain seq x y z
N LEU A 1 6.84 22.29 -5.20
CA LEU A 1 5.55 22.03 -5.88
C LEU A 1 4.40 22.47 -4.98
N ARG A 2 3.48 23.33 -5.44
CA ARG A 2 2.26 23.72 -4.71
C ARG A 2 1.07 22.97 -5.32
N ILE A 3 0.46 22.05 -4.56
CA ILE A 3 -0.73 21.32 -5.00
C ILE A 3 -1.92 22.30 -4.99
N HIS A 4 -2.71 22.29 -6.06
CA HIS A 4 -3.86 23.19 -6.21
C HIS A 4 -4.93 22.90 -5.14
N PRO A 5 -5.51 23.94 -4.48
CA PRO A 5 -6.41 23.77 -3.33
C PRO A 5 -7.60 22.83 -3.59
N SER A 6 -8.20 22.89 -4.78
CA SER A 6 -9.34 22.01 -5.13
C SER A 6 -8.97 20.52 -5.16
N ARG A 7 -7.73 20.16 -5.48
CA ARG A 7 -7.27 18.76 -5.42
C ARG A 7 -7.07 18.30 -3.99
N VAL A 8 -6.63 19.20 -3.11
CA VAL A 8 -6.50 18.93 -1.68
C VAL A 8 -7.88 18.72 -1.07
N GLU A 9 -8.84 19.59 -1.37
CA GLU A 9 -10.21 19.50 -0.88
C GLU A 9 -10.93 18.23 -1.39
N TRP A 10 -10.80 17.91 -2.67
CA TRP A 10 -11.33 16.67 -3.23
C TRP A 10 -10.75 15.42 -2.55
N PHE A 11 -9.42 15.40 -2.34
CA PHE A 11 -8.75 14.30 -1.66
C PHE A 11 -9.20 14.19 -0.19
N SER A 12 -9.25 15.32 0.52
CA SER A 12 -9.72 15.40 1.91
C SER A 12 -11.16 14.93 2.05
N HIS A 13 -12.06 15.29 1.13
CA HIS A 13 -13.46 14.86 1.16
C HIS A 13 -13.62 13.38 0.85
N ARG A 14 -12.85 12.83 -0.10
CA ARG A 14 -13.00 11.43 -0.54
C ARG A 14 -12.31 10.40 0.36
N PHE A 15 -11.23 10.81 1.05
CA PHE A 15 -10.41 9.96 1.92
C PHE A 15 -10.45 10.40 3.39
N HIS A 16 -11.39 11.28 3.76
CA HIS A 16 -11.51 11.89 5.10
C HIS A 16 -10.19 12.50 5.62
N GLY A 17 -9.28 12.90 4.73
CA GLY A 17 -7.97 13.45 5.07
C GLY A 17 -6.98 12.44 5.68
N GLU A 18 -7.28 11.14 5.70
CA GLU A 18 -6.33 10.12 6.14
C GLU A 18 -5.29 9.85 5.04
N LEU A 19 -4.02 10.01 5.39
CA LEU A 19 -2.89 9.69 4.51
C LEU A 19 -2.49 8.23 4.66
N ILE A 20 -2.78 7.66 5.84
CA ILE A 20 -2.71 6.23 6.15
C ILE A 20 -4.08 5.81 6.68
N GLY A 21 -4.90 5.22 5.81
CA GLY A 21 -6.21 4.69 6.16
C GLY A 21 -6.11 3.27 6.70
N TYR A 22 -7.00 2.92 7.62
CA TYR A 22 -7.12 1.57 8.17
C TYR A 22 -8.57 1.11 8.10
N VAL A 23 -8.79 -0.02 7.44
CA VAL A 23 -10.12 -0.64 7.33
C VAL A 23 -10.03 -2.14 7.56
N THR A 24 -11.13 -2.72 7.98
CA THR A 24 -11.27 -4.16 8.18
C THR A 24 -12.39 -4.68 7.31
N VAL A 25 -12.15 -5.80 6.64
CA VAL A 25 -13.14 -6.50 5.81
C VAL A 25 -13.10 -7.97 6.19
N GLY A 26 -14.16 -8.43 6.85
CA GLY A 26 -14.10 -9.67 7.63
C GLY A 26 -13.02 -9.57 8.72
N GLU A 27 -12.24 -10.63 8.90
CA GLU A 27 -11.12 -10.68 9.85
C GLU A 27 -9.78 -10.21 9.24
N ASN A 28 -9.83 -9.54 8.09
CA ASN A 28 -8.64 -9.08 7.39
C ASN A 28 -8.41 -7.58 7.61
N HIS A 29 -7.18 -7.23 7.96
CA HIS A 29 -6.75 -5.85 8.08
C HIS A 29 -6.20 -5.32 6.76
N PHE A 30 -6.72 -4.17 6.32
CA PHE A 30 -6.25 -3.44 5.15
C PHE A 30 -5.71 -2.08 5.56
N VAL A 31 -4.52 -1.75 5.06
CA VAL A 31 -3.88 -0.45 5.26
C VAL A 31 -3.79 0.25 3.92
N LEU A 32 -4.53 1.35 3.79
CA LEU A 32 -4.57 2.18 2.60
C LEU A 32 -3.51 3.27 2.73
N ILE A 33 -2.55 3.30 1.82
CA ILE A 33 -1.43 4.25 1.89
C ILE A 33 -1.53 5.25 0.75
N ASN A 34 -1.58 6.52 1.09
CA ASN A 34 -1.33 7.58 0.13
C ASN A 34 0.16 7.60 -0.20
N SER A 35 0.53 6.93 -1.29
CA SER A 35 1.93 6.79 -1.71
C SER A 35 2.63 8.12 -2.02
N MET A 36 1.90 9.20 -2.34
CA MET A 36 2.50 10.55 -2.48
C MET A 36 2.95 11.15 -1.15
N ALA A 37 2.42 10.67 -0.03
CA ALA A 37 2.87 11.08 1.30
C ALA A 37 4.01 10.20 1.83
N MET A 38 4.56 9.32 1.00
CA MET A 38 5.68 8.42 1.32
C MET A 38 6.90 8.74 0.44
N GLU A 39 7.12 10.01 0.08
CA GLU A 39 8.29 10.44 -0.71
C GLU A 39 9.56 10.63 0.14
N GLY A 40 9.42 10.75 1.47
CA GLY A 40 10.54 10.89 2.40
C GLY A 40 11.36 12.18 2.22
N ASP A 41 10.77 13.22 1.63
CA ASP A 41 11.42 14.52 1.39
C ASP A 41 11.20 15.51 2.56
N GLY A 42 10.66 15.05 3.68
CA GLY A 42 10.36 15.86 4.85
C GLY A 42 9.16 16.81 4.67
N CYS A 43 8.35 16.64 3.62
CA CYS A 43 7.18 17.47 3.40
C CYS A 43 6.17 17.39 4.57
N ARG A 44 5.34 18.43 4.75
CA ARG A 44 4.32 18.46 5.83
C ARG A 44 3.35 17.27 5.77
N LEU A 45 2.96 16.86 4.56
CA LEU A 45 2.11 15.68 4.33
C LEU A 45 2.85 14.40 4.72
N CYS A 46 4.13 14.31 4.41
CA CYS A 46 4.99 13.17 4.68
C CYS A 46 5.12 12.93 6.19
N GLN A 47 5.44 13.98 6.95
CA GLN A 47 5.51 13.93 8.41
C GLN A 47 4.15 13.57 9.05
N GLN A 48 3.04 13.96 8.44
CA GLN A 48 1.71 13.59 8.91
C GLN A 48 1.40 12.11 8.64
N ALA A 49 1.73 11.61 7.45
CA ALA A 49 1.59 10.21 7.09
C ALA A 49 2.45 9.31 7.98
N GLU A 50 3.71 9.67 8.22
CA GLU A 50 4.59 8.94 9.13
C GLU A 50 4.04 8.87 10.56
N ARG A 51 3.49 9.96 11.09
CA ARG A 51 2.83 9.95 12.40
C ARG A 51 1.61 9.03 12.44
N GLN A 52 0.78 9.04 11.39
CA GLN A 52 -0.37 8.13 11.28
C GLN A 52 0.09 6.67 11.18
N LEU A 53 1.12 6.40 10.37
CA LEU A 53 1.73 5.07 10.22
C LEU A 53 2.27 4.56 11.56
N MET A 54 3.01 5.39 12.31
CA MET A 54 3.56 5.00 13.61
C MET A 54 2.48 4.78 14.67
N ARG A 55 1.39 5.57 14.64
CA ARG A 55 0.22 5.31 15.49
C ARG A 55 -0.37 3.95 15.16
N LEU A 56 -0.59 3.64 13.88
CA LEU A 56 -1.15 2.36 13.45
C LEU A 56 -0.24 1.19 13.78
N ARG A 57 1.09 1.34 13.59
CA ARG A 57 2.11 0.36 14.00
C ARG A 57 1.98 0.00 15.47
N ARG A 58 1.86 0.97 16.37
CA ARG A 58 1.70 0.71 17.81
C ARG A 58 0.45 -0.13 18.11
N ARG A 59 -0.65 0.12 17.42
CA ARG A 59 -1.88 -0.67 17.55
C ARG A 59 -1.67 -2.12 17.11
N PHE A 60 -1.03 -2.33 15.96
CA PHE A 60 -0.67 -3.67 15.47
C PHE A 60 0.32 -4.39 16.40
N GLU A 61 1.35 -3.72 16.92
CA GLU A 61 2.30 -4.30 17.87
C GLU A 61 1.60 -4.68 19.18
N CYS A 62 0.69 -3.84 19.68
CA CYS A 62 -0.06 -4.10 20.89
C CYS A 62 -0.97 -5.34 20.75
N ALA A 63 -1.70 -5.42 19.63
CA ALA A 63 -2.55 -6.56 19.30
C ALA A 63 -1.74 -7.85 19.09
N ARG A 64 -0.59 -7.78 18.43
CA ARG A 64 0.31 -8.93 18.22
C ARG A 64 0.88 -9.48 19.53
N ASN A 65 1.23 -8.60 20.46
CA ASN A 65 1.83 -9.00 21.73
C ASN A 65 0.78 -9.50 22.74
N GLY A 66 -0.51 -9.45 22.41
CA GLY A 66 -1.60 -9.87 23.31
C GLY A 66 -1.68 -9.02 24.59
N SER A 67 -1.22 -7.76 24.53
CA SER A 67 -1.29 -6.87 25.70
C SER A 67 -2.74 -6.65 26.11
N ARG A 68 -3.05 -6.83 27.40
CA ARG A 68 -4.37 -6.51 27.95
C ARG A 68 -4.61 -5.00 28.06
N TYR A 69 -3.54 -4.21 28.00
CA TYR A 69 -3.56 -2.76 28.10
C TYR A 69 -3.10 -2.17 26.77
N CYS A 70 -4.06 -1.93 25.87
CA CYS A 70 -3.88 -1.14 24.66
C CYS A 70 -4.81 0.08 24.75
N GLU A 71 -4.26 1.28 24.69
CA GLU A 71 -5.07 2.52 24.70
C GLU A 71 -5.98 2.61 23.46
N ASP A 72 -5.58 2.01 22.35
CA ASP A 72 -6.28 2.03 21.06
C ASP A 72 -6.21 0.65 20.38
N PRO A 73 -6.97 -0.35 20.88
CA PRO A 73 -6.90 -1.72 20.37
C PRO A 73 -7.41 -1.82 18.92
N LEU A 74 -7.03 -2.91 18.25
CA LEU A 74 -7.62 -3.26 16.96
C LEU A 74 -9.05 -3.81 17.18
N PRO A 75 -9.99 -3.53 16.28
CA PRO A 75 -11.37 -4.03 16.37
C PRO A 75 -11.50 -5.55 16.16
N PHE A 76 -10.49 -6.20 15.56
CA PHE A 76 -10.46 -7.64 15.28
C PHE A 76 -9.12 -8.24 15.73
N PRO A 77 -9.04 -9.57 15.95
CA PRO A 77 -7.79 -10.25 16.28
C PRO A 77 -6.68 -9.95 15.27
N PHE A 78 -5.44 -9.86 15.77
CA PHE A 78 -4.31 -9.52 14.93
C PHE A 78 -4.10 -10.54 13.80
N SER A 79 -4.12 -10.04 12.57
CA SER A 79 -3.52 -10.69 11.41
C SER A 79 -2.43 -9.79 10.81
N PRO A 80 -1.41 -10.33 10.10
CA PRO A 80 -0.56 -9.49 9.28
C PRO A 80 -1.41 -8.71 8.25
N PRO A 81 -1.23 -7.38 8.11
CA PRO A 81 -2.08 -6.57 7.26
C PRO A 81 -1.80 -6.78 5.78
N ILE A 82 -2.76 -6.37 4.95
CA ILE A 82 -2.60 -6.17 3.51
C ILE A 82 -2.43 -4.68 3.26
N ILE A 83 -1.36 -4.28 2.58
CA ILE A 83 -1.17 -2.90 2.16
C ILE A 83 -1.81 -2.71 0.78
N MET A 84 -2.49 -1.59 0.59
CA MET A 84 -2.97 -1.13 -0.71
C MET A 84 -2.50 0.30 -0.96
N GLN A 85 -1.87 0.52 -2.10
CA GLN A 85 -1.37 1.83 -2.51
C GLN A 85 -1.37 1.98 -4.03
N HIS A 86 -1.11 3.19 -4.53
CA HIS A 86 -1.04 3.41 -5.98
C HIS A 86 0.35 3.11 -6.55
N PHE A 87 1.39 3.78 -6.04
CA PHE A 87 2.76 3.52 -6.49
C PHE A 87 3.27 2.20 -5.91
N PRO A 88 3.96 1.37 -6.71
CA PRO A 88 4.55 0.14 -6.21
C PRO A 88 5.66 0.41 -5.20
N LEU A 89 5.94 -0.60 -4.39
CA LEU A 89 7.18 -0.65 -3.61
C LEU A 89 8.40 -0.57 -4.55
N TYR A 90 9.50 -0.06 -4.01
CA TYR A 90 10.76 0.06 -4.72
C TYR A 90 11.20 -1.27 -5.32
N ARG A 91 11.61 -1.24 -6.58
CA ARG A 91 12.37 -2.29 -7.25
C ARG A 91 13.13 -1.65 -8.40
N LYS A 92 14.25 -2.26 -8.82
CA LYS A 92 15.09 -1.69 -9.88
C LYS A 92 14.36 -1.64 -11.22
N SER A 93 13.65 -2.71 -11.57
CA SER A 93 12.84 -2.82 -12.79
C SER A 93 11.81 -3.94 -12.63
N ASP A 94 10.96 -4.14 -13.65
CA ASP A 94 9.99 -5.24 -13.70
C ASP A 94 10.62 -6.58 -14.12
N ARG A 95 11.93 -6.60 -14.41
CA ARG A 95 12.66 -7.79 -14.85
C ARG A 95 12.60 -8.95 -13.85
N GLN A 96 12.57 -8.65 -12.56
CA GLN A 96 12.48 -9.65 -11.49
C GLN A 96 11.06 -10.18 -11.27
N CYS A 97 10.05 -9.60 -11.93
CA CYS A 97 8.67 -10.03 -11.79
C CYS A 97 8.45 -11.34 -12.55
N ALA A 98 7.64 -12.22 -11.97
CA ALA A 98 7.17 -13.42 -12.63
C ALA A 98 6.45 -13.07 -13.94
N ASP A 99 6.68 -13.87 -14.98
CA ASP A 99 5.99 -13.73 -16.26
C ASP A 99 4.52 -14.17 -16.13
N GLY A 100 3.64 -13.38 -16.73
CA GLY A 100 2.21 -13.61 -16.78
C GLY A 100 1.58 -12.87 -17.98
N PRO A 101 0.28 -13.08 -18.22
CA PRO A 101 -0.41 -12.53 -19.40
C PRO A 101 -0.41 -10.99 -19.43
N ASP A 102 -0.36 -10.35 -18.26
CA ASP A 102 -0.36 -8.89 -18.12
C ASP A 102 1.05 -8.30 -17.89
N SER A 103 2.11 -9.13 -17.94
CA SER A 103 3.49 -8.65 -17.74
C SER A 103 3.95 -7.70 -18.83
N ALA A 104 4.79 -6.72 -18.46
CA ALA A 104 5.41 -5.84 -19.44
C ALA A 104 6.25 -6.68 -20.43
N PRO A 105 6.16 -6.41 -21.76
CA PRO A 105 7.07 -7.01 -22.72
C PRO A 105 8.48 -6.40 -22.59
N GLU A 106 9.50 -7.10 -23.10
CA GLU A 106 10.81 -6.48 -23.30
C GLU A 106 10.77 -5.49 -24.47
N PRO A 107 11.55 -4.38 -24.44
CA PRO A 107 12.54 -4.01 -23.42
C PRO A 107 11.96 -3.32 -22.17
N LEU A 108 10.67 -2.97 -22.17
CA LEU A 108 10.01 -2.19 -21.12
C LEU A 108 10.11 -2.86 -19.74
N LYS A 109 10.01 -4.19 -19.70
CA LYS A 109 10.18 -4.97 -18.47
C LYS A 109 11.55 -4.72 -17.80
N SER A 110 12.59 -4.53 -18.60
CA SER A 110 13.94 -4.27 -18.13
C SER A 110 14.24 -2.80 -17.84
N GLU A 111 13.35 -1.87 -18.19
CA GLU A 111 13.55 -0.44 -17.94
C GLU A 111 13.62 -0.13 -16.43
N PRO A 112 14.58 0.70 -16.00
CA PRO A 112 14.68 1.08 -14.59
C PRO A 112 13.47 1.89 -14.12
N LEU A 113 12.89 1.53 -12.98
CA LEU A 113 11.87 2.35 -12.32
C LEU A 113 12.54 3.49 -11.58
N ARG A 114 12.05 4.72 -11.79
CA ARG A 114 12.51 5.90 -11.08
C ARG A 114 11.86 6.00 -9.71
N GLU A 115 12.69 6.08 -8.66
CA GLU A 115 12.23 6.35 -7.30
C GLU A 115 11.46 7.67 -7.23
N LYS A 116 10.42 7.70 -6.39
CA LYS A 116 9.53 8.86 -6.17
C LYS A 116 8.77 9.31 -7.43
N TRP A 117 8.77 8.49 -8.48
CA TRP A 117 8.06 8.76 -9.72
C TRP A 117 7.30 7.53 -10.20
N ASP A 118 8.01 6.44 -10.50
CA ASP A 118 7.41 5.19 -11.00
C ASP A 118 7.18 4.20 -9.84
N CYS A 119 7.94 4.35 -8.75
CA CYS A 119 7.81 3.56 -7.53
C CYS A 119 8.15 4.40 -6.29
N LEU A 120 7.81 3.89 -5.10
CA LEU A 120 8.29 4.46 -3.84
C LEU A 120 9.81 4.41 -3.77
N SER A 121 10.40 5.26 -2.91
CA SER A 121 11.81 5.17 -2.61
C SER A 121 12.15 3.85 -1.88
N ALA A 122 13.42 3.44 -1.96
CA ALA A 122 13.92 2.28 -1.22
C ALA A 122 13.70 2.44 0.29
N GLU A 123 13.97 3.65 0.81
CA GLU A 123 13.79 4.00 2.23
C GLU A 123 12.32 3.89 2.66
N SER A 124 11.38 4.47 1.90
CA SER A 124 9.97 4.42 2.26
C SER A 124 9.39 3.01 2.11
N THR A 125 9.89 2.24 1.14
CA THR A 125 9.57 0.82 1.02
C THR A 125 10.01 0.04 2.26
N GLU A 126 11.24 0.24 2.71
CA GLU A 126 11.77 -0.40 3.91
C GLU A 126 11.00 0.02 5.18
N LEU A 127 10.67 1.30 5.31
CA LEU A 127 9.85 1.84 6.40
C LEU A 127 8.50 1.12 6.49
N LEU A 128 7.78 1.00 5.38
CA LEU A 128 6.47 0.34 5.33
C LEU A 128 6.56 -1.14 5.69
N LEU A 129 7.53 -1.86 5.11
CA LEU A 129 7.71 -3.28 5.37
C LEU A 129 8.09 -3.56 6.83
N LYS A 130 8.98 -2.75 7.42
CA LYS A 130 9.38 -2.89 8.83
C LYS A 130 8.25 -2.52 9.79
N ALA A 131 7.54 -1.43 9.50
CA ALA A 131 6.50 -0.91 10.39
C ALA A 131 5.27 -1.82 10.44
N LEU A 132 4.83 -2.33 9.30
CA LEU A 132 3.56 -3.06 9.20
C LEU A 132 3.72 -4.58 9.10
N ARG A 133 4.89 -5.08 8.65
CA ARG A 133 5.15 -6.51 8.39
C ARG A 133 3.98 -7.17 7.62
N PRO A 134 3.60 -6.59 6.47
CA PRO A 134 2.38 -6.97 5.77
C PRO A 134 2.50 -8.36 5.13
N ARG A 135 1.45 -9.16 5.09
CA ARG A 135 1.48 -10.44 4.35
C ARG A 135 1.43 -10.26 2.84
N ALA A 136 0.81 -9.17 2.38
CA ALA A 136 0.73 -8.83 0.98
C ALA A 136 0.71 -7.32 0.76
N VAL A 137 1.24 -6.89 -0.38
CA VAL A 137 1.15 -5.49 -0.85
C VAL A 137 0.57 -5.47 -2.25
N PHE A 138 -0.50 -4.70 -2.42
CA PHE A 138 -1.13 -4.45 -3.70
C PHE A 138 -0.87 -3.02 -4.17
N ALA A 139 -0.37 -2.92 -5.40
CA ALA A 139 -0.05 -1.66 -6.05
C ALA A 139 -0.44 -1.66 -7.53
N GLY A 140 -0.33 -0.51 -8.17
CA GLY A 140 -0.62 -0.30 -9.59
C GLY A 140 0.43 0.58 -10.25
N HIS A 141 -0.03 1.65 -10.89
CA HIS A 141 0.76 2.69 -11.57
C HIS A 141 1.46 2.24 -12.86
N THR A 142 2.21 1.13 -12.86
CA THR A 142 3.08 0.75 -14.00
C THR A 142 2.34 0.33 -15.26
N HIS A 143 1.03 0.12 -15.19
CA HIS A 143 0.25 -0.35 -16.34
C HIS A 143 0.63 -1.75 -16.84
N TYR A 144 1.22 -2.57 -15.97
CA TYR A 144 1.51 -3.98 -16.20
C TYR A 144 1.42 -4.79 -14.90
N GLY A 145 1.14 -6.08 -15.05
CA GLY A 145 1.19 -7.06 -13.97
C GLY A 145 2.63 -7.35 -13.55
N CYS A 146 2.89 -7.28 -12.26
CA CYS A 146 4.17 -7.70 -11.68
C CYS A 146 3.91 -8.44 -10.37
N GLN A 147 4.34 -9.69 -10.29
CA GLN A 147 4.36 -10.46 -9.05
C GLN A 147 5.80 -10.70 -8.62
N THR A 148 6.14 -10.29 -7.40
CA THR A 148 7.49 -10.42 -6.84
C THR A 148 7.45 -10.64 -5.33
N TRP A 149 8.57 -11.06 -4.76
CA TRP A 149 8.72 -11.29 -3.32
C TRP A 149 9.66 -10.26 -2.71
N TYR A 150 9.35 -9.79 -1.51
CA TYR A 150 10.16 -8.86 -0.72
C TYR A 150 10.65 -9.57 0.54
N GLY A 151 11.96 -9.84 0.62
CA GLY A 151 12.54 -10.65 1.70
C GLY A 151 12.02 -12.09 1.75
N HIS A 152 12.30 -12.81 2.84
CA HIS A 152 11.92 -14.23 2.99
C HIS A 152 10.43 -14.47 3.31
N ALA A 153 9.61 -13.42 3.49
CA ALA A 153 8.28 -13.57 4.08
C ALA A 153 7.12 -12.83 3.38
N PHE A 154 7.37 -11.90 2.45
CA PHE A 154 6.33 -10.99 1.95
C PHE A 154 6.10 -11.11 0.45
N ARG A 155 4.84 -11.29 0.04
CA ARG A 155 4.42 -11.31 -1.37
C ARG A 155 3.95 -9.93 -1.81
N SER A 156 4.51 -9.38 -2.87
CA SER A 156 4.00 -8.15 -3.49
C SER A 156 3.39 -8.47 -4.84
N ILE A 157 2.19 -7.96 -5.08
CA ILE A 157 1.41 -8.23 -6.29
C ILE A 157 0.92 -6.89 -6.83
N CYS A 158 1.44 -6.51 -8.00
CA CYS A 158 0.92 -5.39 -8.77
C CYS A 158 -0.22 -5.90 -9.66
N PHE A 159 -1.42 -5.35 -9.48
CA PHE A 159 -2.56 -5.63 -10.37
C PHE A 159 -2.69 -4.53 -11.39
N LEU A 160 -2.82 -4.91 -12.67
CA LEU A 160 -3.29 -3.99 -13.66
C LEU A 160 -4.45 -4.50 -14.51
N SER A 161 -5.59 -3.81 -14.36
CA SER A 161 -6.37 -3.36 -15.50
C SER A 161 -6.78 -1.93 -15.21
N LYS A 162 -6.81 -1.04 -16.22
CA LYS A 162 -7.37 0.33 -16.12
C LYS A 162 -8.78 0.36 -15.51
N ARG A 163 -9.49 -0.77 -15.49
CA ARG A 163 -10.79 -0.95 -14.84
C ARG A 163 -10.71 -1.36 -13.36
N LEU A 164 -9.69 -2.12 -12.94
CA LEU A 164 -9.70 -2.80 -11.63
C LEU A 164 -9.30 -1.91 -10.45
N PHE A 165 -8.41 -0.94 -10.66
CA PHE A 165 -7.99 -0.02 -9.58
C PHE A 165 -9.11 0.93 -9.16
N ILE A 166 -9.97 1.34 -10.10
CA ILE A 166 -11.17 2.14 -9.80
C ILE A 166 -12.23 1.27 -9.11
N LEU A 167 -12.36 0.00 -9.50
CA LEU A 167 -13.33 -0.93 -8.89
C LEU A 167 -12.98 -1.28 -7.42
N LEU A 168 -11.70 -1.39 -7.05
CA LEU A 168 -11.31 -1.63 -5.64
C LEU A 168 -11.51 -0.41 -4.73
N PHE A 169 -11.53 0.82 -5.27
CA PHE A 169 -11.84 2.04 -4.51
C PHE A 169 -13.33 2.41 -4.49
N ILE A 170 -14.18 1.71 -5.26
CA ILE A 170 -15.62 2.00 -5.41
C ILE A 170 -16.53 0.86 -4.91
N CYS A 171 -16.09 -0.40 -4.91
CA CYS A 171 -16.96 -1.49 -4.49
C CYS A 171 -16.96 -1.72 -2.97
N ARG A 172 -17.87 -1.02 -2.28
CA ARG A 172 -18.44 -1.44 -0.98
C ARG A 172 -19.25 -2.76 -1.06
N HIS A 173 -19.23 -3.44 -2.19
CA HIS A 173 -19.91 -4.72 -2.43
C HIS A 173 -19.06 -5.59 -3.35
N TRP A 174 -18.26 -6.47 -2.75
CA TRP A 174 -17.88 -7.73 -3.38
C TRP A 174 -18.05 -8.83 -2.36
N THR A 175 -19.14 -9.57 -2.51
CA THR A 175 -19.34 -10.90 -1.93
C THR A 175 -18.26 -11.82 -2.50
N CYS A 176 -17.40 -12.38 -1.64
CA CYS A 176 -16.55 -13.50 -2.03
C CYS A 176 -17.44 -14.65 -2.50
N GLY A 177 -17.42 -14.96 -3.79
CA GLY A 177 -17.85 -16.26 -4.29
C GLY A 177 -16.93 -17.33 -3.72
N ASN A 178 -17.54 -18.39 -3.18
CA ASN A 178 -16.85 -19.55 -2.62
C ASN A 178 -15.81 -20.11 -3.60
N LEU A 179 -14.56 -20.22 -3.15
CA LEU A 179 -13.65 -21.22 -3.67
C LEU A 179 -13.95 -22.53 -2.92
N SER A 180 -14.68 -23.42 -3.59
CA SER A 180 -14.65 -24.86 -3.36
C SER A 180 -13.44 -25.48 -4.04
#